data_AF-A0A7W4K917-F1
#
_entry.id   AF-A0A7W4K917-F1
#
_cell.length_a   1.000
_cell.length_b   1.000
_cell.length_c   1.000
_cell.angle_alpha   90.00
_cell.angle_beta   90.00
_cell.angle_gamma   90.00
#
_symmetry.space_group_name_H-M   'P 1'
#
loop_
_entity.id
_entity.type
_entity.pdbx_description
1 polymer ?
#
loop_
_entity_poly.entity_id
_entity_poly.type
_entity_poly.pdbx_seq_one_letter_code
_entity_poly.pdbx_strand_id
1 'polypeptide(L)'
;MRYCAISRRGVQTTSIHATGRDMFAVDGTLTLRGIGKPVTRPFTLAIDGNAAHMAGRVQPIRTDFGAGQVAGRPVNGSHRKSGSTST
;
A
#
# COMPACT_ATOMS: atom_id res chain seq x y z
N MET A 1 -5.80 9.19 28.38
CA MET A 1 -4.56 8.90 27.64
C MET A 1 -4.87 8.83 26.14
N ARG A 2 -4.29 9.70 25.31
CA ARG A 2 -4.47 9.65 23.85
C ARG A 2 -3.20 9.11 23.22
N TYR A 3 -3.22 7.84 22.80
CA TYR A 3 -2.14 7.31 21.99
C TYR A 3 -2.17 8.03 20.64
N CYS A 4 -1.12 8.79 20.32
CA CYS A 4 -0.85 9.24 18.97
C CYS A 4 -0.72 7.97 18.12
N ALA A 5 -1.68 7.72 17.23
CA ALA A 5 -1.64 6.57 16.34
C ALA A 5 -0.50 6.77 15.34
N ILE A 6 0.71 6.37 15.75
CA ILE A 6 1.87 6.24 14.87
C ILE A 6 1.38 5.41 13.68
N SER A 7 1.36 6.00 12.49
CA SER A 7 0.85 5.33 11.29
C SER A 7 1.58 4.00 11.11
N ARG A 8 0.94 2.89 11.51
CA ARG A 8 1.54 1.56 11.44
C ARG A 8 1.80 1.25 9.97
N ARG A 9 3.07 1.15 9.62
CA ARG A 9 3.55 0.62 8.35
C ARG A 9 4.18 -0.73 8.66
N GLY A 10 3.74 -1.77 7.98
CA GLY A 10 4.20 -3.11 8.30
C GLY A 10 3.66 -4.16 7.34
N VAL A 11 4.33 -5.30 7.35
CA VAL A 11 3.90 -6.53 6.68
C VAL A 11 3.71 -7.57 7.76
N GLN A 12 2.59 -8.30 7.71
CA GLN A 12 2.33 -9.42 8.59
C GLN A 12 2.02 -10.65 7.76
N THR A 13 2.79 -11.72 7.95
CA THR A 13 2.57 -13.01 7.30
C THR A 13 1.52 -13.80 8.07
N THR A 14 0.57 -14.40 7.36
CA THR A 14 -0.44 -15.29 7.94
C THR A 14 -0.15 -16.75 7.59
N SER A 15 0.35 -17.02 6.39
CA SER A 15 0.65 -18.38 5.92
C SER A 15 1.79 -18.38 4.92
N ILE A 16 2.53 -19.49 4.92
CA ILE A 16 3.54 -19.83 3.91
C ILE A 16 3.19 -21.20 3.39
N HIS A 17 3.14 -21.37 2.07
CA HIS A 17 2.83 -22.65 1.45
C HIS A 17 3.75 -22.92 0.25
N ALA A 18 4.11 -24.19 0.05
CA ALA A 18 4.89 -24.60 -1.10
C ALA A 18 4.02 -24.60 -2.37
N THR A 19 4.55 -24.07 -3.47
CA THR A 19 3.88 -24.03 -4.78
C THR A 19 4.65 -24.84 -5.83
N GLY A 20 5.84 -25.32 -5.51
CA GLY A 20 6.69 -26.15 -6.38
C GLY A 20 8.01 -26.51 -5.70
N ARG A 21 8.94 -27.14 -6.42
CA ARG A 21 10.31 -27.34 -5.93
C ARG A 21 10.99 -25.99 -5.75
N ASP A 22 11.40 -25.69 -4.52
CA ASP A 22 12.06 -24.44 -4.11
C ASP A 22 11.24 -23.15 -4.34
N MET A 23 9.94 -23.30 -4.64
CA MET A 23 9.00 -22.21 -4.86
C MET A 23 7.95 -22.21 -3.78
N PHE A 24 7.75 -21.05 -3.16
CA PHE A 24 6.82 -20.85 -2.06
C PHE A 24 5.98 -19.62 -2.33
N ALA A 25 4.81 -19.56 -1.71
CA ALA A 25 4.00 -18.36 -1.64
C ALA A 25 3.70 -18.00 -0.18
N VAL A 26 3.73 -16.70 0.09
CA VAL A 26 3.38 -16.09 1.37
C VAL A 26 2.08 -15.34 1.20
N ASP A 27 1.13 -15.60 2.09
CA ASP A 27 -0.04 -14.76 2.28
C ASP A 27 0.16 -13.86 3.50
N GLY A 28 -0.32 -12.63 3.40
CA GLY A 28 -0.21 -11.69 4.50
C GLY A 28 -1.02 -10.43 4.29
N THR A 29 -0.87 -9.50 5.24
CA THR A 29 -1.46 -8.16 5.17
C THR A 29 -0.36 -7.12 5.05
N LEU A 30 -0.43 -6.30 4.01
CA LEU A 30 0.37 -5.09 3.88
C LEU A 30 -0.43 -3.91 4.44
N THR A 31 0.14 -3.23 5.43
CA THR A 31 -0.45 -2.00 5.98
C THR A 31 0.39 -0.80 5.59
N LEU A 32 -0.22 0.14 4.86
CA LEU A 32 0.37 1.43 4.52
C LEU A 32 -0.61 2.53 4.86
N ARG A 33 -0.13 3.58 5.54
CA ARG A 33 -0.96 4.73 5.97
C ARG A 33 -2.18 4.32 6.80
N GLY A 34 -2.09 3.23 7.55
CA GLY A 34 -3.21 2.67 8.32
C GLY A 34 -4.23 1.87 7.51
N ILE A 35 -4.05 1.75 6.18
CA ILE A 35 -4.90 0.93 5.32
C ILE A 35 -4.24 -0.43 5.16
N GLY A 36 -4.92 -1.48 5.64
CA GLY A 36 -4.51 -2.88 5.48
C GLY A 36 -5.11 -3.51 4.23
N LYS A 37 -4.30 -4.22 3.45
CA LYS A 37 -4.76 -5.00 2.28
C LYS A 37 -4.10 -6.38 2.26
N PRO A 38 -4.85 -7.44 1.88
CA PRO A 38 -4.27 -8.76 1.71
C PRO A 38 -3.31 -8.75 0.51
N VAL A 39 -2.22 -9.51 0.63
CA VAL A 39 -1.23 -9.72 -0.43
C VAL A 39 -0.79 -11.18 -0.42
N THR A 40 -0.69 -11.79 -1.60
CA THR A 40 -0.04 -13.09 -1.81
C THR A 40 1.20 -12.87 -2.66
N ARG A 41 2.34 -13.42 -2.25
CA ARG A 41 3.61 -13.22 -2.96
C ARG A 41 4.41 -14.51 -3.11
N PRO A 42 4.74 -14.89 -4.36
CA PRO A 42 5.70 -15.95 -4.60
C PRO A 42 7.12 -15.50 -4.23
N PHE A 43 7.91 -16.43 -3.70
CA PHE A 43 9.32 -16.25 -3.39
C PHE A 43 10.06 -17.59 -3.50
N THR A 44 11.39 -17.51 -3.63
CA THR A 44 12.29 -18.65 -3.54
C THR A 44 12.95 -18.69 -2.17
N LEU A 45 13.14 -19.89 -1.63
CA LEU A 45 13.80 -20.11 -0.36
C LEU A 45 15.13 -20.84 -0.60
N ALA A 46 16.24 -20.23 -0.21
CA ALA A 46 17.54 -20.90 -0.17
C ALA A 46 17.87 -21.28 1.28
N ILE A 47 18.27 -22.54 1.50
CA ILE A 47 18.65 -23.04 2.83
C ILE A 47 20.14 -23.43 2.76
N ASP A 48 20.93 -22.88 3.67
CA ASP A 48 22.35 -23.20 3.85
C ASP A 48 22.59 -23.60 5.31
N GLY A 49 22.66 -24.92 5.54
CA GLY A 49 22.76 -25.49 6.88
C GLY A 49 21.61 -25.03 7.79
N ASN A 50 21.91 -24.12 8.72
CA ASN A 50 20.95 -23.56 9.68
C ASN A 50 20.51 -22.13 9.33
N ALA A 51 20.88 -21.62 8.15
CA ALA A 51 20.46 -20.33 7.62
C ALA A 51 19.41 -20.50 6.53
N ALA A 52 18.40 -19.63 6.54
CA ALA A 52 17.35 -19.59 5.53
C ALA A 52 17.27 -18.18 4.93
N HIS A 53 17.47 -18.08 3.62
CA HIS A 53 17.43 -16.84 2.86
C HIS A 53 16.17 -16.79 1.99
N MET A 54 15.30 -15.84 2.29
CA MET A 54 14.08 -15.55 1.55
C MET A 54 14.22 -14.17 0.89
N ALA A 55 13.94 -14.09 -0.41
CA ALA A 55 13.84 -12.83 -1.15
C ALA A 55 12.47 -12.69 -1.80
N GLY A 56 11.78 -11.58 -1.57
CA GLY A 56 10.45 -11.33 -2.11
C GLY A 56 10.22 -9.86 -2.45
N ARG A 57 9.36 -9.60 -3.43
CA ARG A 57 8.97 -8.24 -3.86
C ARG A 57 7.46 -8.09 -3.92
N VAL A 58 6.95 -6.98 -3.40
CA VAL A 58 5.55 -6.57 -3.52
C VAL A 58 5.43 -5.34 -4.43
N GLN A 59 4.46 -5.36 -5.33
CA GLN A 59 4.07 -4.24 -6.19
C GLN A 59 2.61 -3.87 -5.88
N PRO A 60 2.36 -3.00 -4.90
CA PRO A 60 1.01 -2.58 -4.54
C PRO A 60 0.49 -1.45 -5.44
N ILE A 61 -0.82 -1.45 -5.71
CA ILE A 61 -1.49 -0.31 -6.36
C ILE A 61 -1.55 0.84 -5.35
N ARG A 62 -0.85 1.95 -5.65
CA ARG A 62 -0.65 3.05 -4.71
C ARG A 62 -1.96 3.73 -4.27
N THR A 63 -2.92 3.82 -5.17
CA THR A 63 -4.22 4.47 -4.93
C THR A 63 -5.11 3.71 -3.95
N ASP A 64 -4.94 2.39 -3.83
CA ASP A 64 -5.68 1.57 -2.86
C ASP A 64 -5.29 1.89 -1.42
N PHE A 65 -4.13 2.52 -1.24
CA PHE A 65 -3.61 3.04 0.03
C PHE A 65 -3.66 4.59 0.09
N GLY A 66 -4.43 5.18 -0.81
CA GLY A 66 -4.63 6.63 -0.97
C GLY A 66 -3.39 7.42 -1.39
N ALA A 67 -2.28 6.75 -1.75
CA ALA A 67 -1.02 7.44 -2.00
C ALA A 67 -1.10 8.18 -3.35
N GLY A 68 -0.71 9.46 -3.34
CA GLY A 68 -0.76 10.32 -4.54
C GLY A 68 -2.05 11.11 -4.73
N GLN A 69 -3.01 11.03 -3.79
CA GLN A 69 -4.20 11.87 -3.81
C GLN A 69 -3.89 13.25 -3.23
N VAL A 70 -4.09 14.30 -4.02
CA VAL A 70 -4.23 15.67 -3.52
C VAL A 70 -5.62 15.81 -2.93
N ALA A 71 -5.74 16.37 -1.72
CA ALA A 71 -7.04 16.69 -1.14
C ALA A 71 -7.78 17.57 -2.15
N GLY A 72 -8.89 17.06 -2.70
CA GLY A 72 -9.64 17.74 -3.73
C GLY A 72 -9.96 19.15 -3.26
N ARG A 73 -9.27 20.14 -3.84
CA ARG A 73 -9.58 21.54 -3.56
C ARG A 73 -10.94 21.79 -4.20
N PRO A 74 -12.00 22.10 -3.42
CA PRO A 74 -13.28 22.44 -4.03
C PRO A 74 -13.06 23.67 -4.91
N VAL A 75 -13.22 23.52 -6.21
CA VAL A 75 -13.24 24.65 -7.14
C VAL A 75 -14.62 25.30 -7.01
N ASN A 76 -14.77 26.17 -6.03
CA ASN A 76 -15.91 27.09 -6.02
C ASN A 76 -15.69 28.12 -7.13
N GLY A 77 -16.20 27.82 -8.32
CA GLY A 77 -16.16 28.71 -9.47
C GLY A 77 -17.13 29.88 -9.31
N SER A 78 -16.80 30.86 -8.48
CA SER A 78 -17.42 32.19 -8.53
C SER A 78 -16.66 33.11 -9.48
N HIS A 79 -16.62 32.76 -10.78
CA HIS A 79 -16.20 33.71 -11.81
C HIS A 79 -17.38 34.63 -12.14
N ARG A 80 -17.64 35.62 -11.26
CA ARG A 80 -18.49 36.76 -11.61
C ARG A 80 -17.74 37.61 -12.64
N LYS A 81 -18.05 37.44 -13.92
CA LYS A 81 -17.65 38.39 -14.96
C LYS A 81 -18.51 39.65 -14.81
N SER A 82 -18.05 40.62 -14.02
CA SER A 82 -18.58 41.98 -14.04
C SER A 82 -18.17 42.61 -15.38
N GLY A 83 -19.10 42.64 -16.33
CA GLY A 83 -18.97 43.35 -17.59
C GLY A 83 -19.94 44.51 -17.63
N SER A 84 -19.55 45.62 -17.01
CA SER A 84 -20.06 46.96 -17.34
C SER A 84 -19.45 47.37 -18.68
N THR A 85 -20.27 47.53 -19.73
CA THR A 85 -20.02 48.48 -20.82
C THR A 85 -21.35 48.78 -21.51
N SER A 86 -21.79 50.01 -21.32
CA SER A 86 -22.88 50.69 -22.02
C SER A 86 -22.60 50.84 -23.51
N THR A 87 -23.63 50.71 -24.36
CA THR A 87 -24.03 51.63 -25.44
C THR A 87 -25.42 51.22 -25.91
#